data_AF-E3NW60-F1
#
_entry.id   AF-E3NW60-F1
#
_cell.length_a   1.000
_cell.length_b   1.000
_cell.length_c   1.000
_cell.angle_alpha   90.00
_cell.angle_beta   90.00
_cell.angle_gamma   90.00
#
_symmetry.space_group_name_H-M   'P 1'
#
loop_
_entity.id
_entity.type
_entity.pdbx_description
1 polymer ?
#
loop_
_entity_poly.entity_id
_entity_poly.type
_entity_poly.pdbx_seq_one_letter_code
_entity_poly.pdbx_strand_id
1 'polypeptide(L)'
;MENVLSEAKRWDAKHLEMFVEPSKSRRRALPKSELLRTFYSELIWKRDSCEIDDVATCSHLIKTECKNWPLMQFQFACLYAKTELIYDDWKFDNYRLSCFRKQVGDHPVYDFWLTMMATINKDRLFFGATRRFPNQKVAQCFLFAIKNGYYQLVEYIWNQLTDEHRESLGMIEWRNMCYRARDGQAISFLCKHLCELNPVGTCLNAWQPFFDSFQHLIHDEKSDNLERNQYRRKFIFLLKHCCQTLRTRLVKHSHFRLICDAFRYNEQEIFSLLLENMSSEDIASAREYIDRIFDRNKTRTGDRLRRTLIRRQQTVQ
;
A
#
# COMPACT_ATOMS: atom_id res chain seq x y z
N MET A 1 9.68 -22.73 -8.70
CA MET A 1 8.88 -22.45 -9.92
C MET A 1 7.59 -21.69 -9.59
N GLU A 2 6.83 -22.07 -8.56
CA GLU A 2 5.59 -21.37 -8.16
C GLU A 2 5.79 -19.88 -7.80
N ASN A 3 6.87 -19.53 -7.09
CA ASN A 3 7.17 -18.13 -6.75
C ASN A 3 7.43 -17.26 -7.99
N VAL A 4 8.09 -17.80 -9.02
CA VAL A 4 8.40 -17.10 -10.28
C VAL A 4 7.11 -16.83 -11.06
N LEU A 5 6.22 -17.81 -11.16
CA LEU A 5 4.93 -17.66 -11.84
C LEU A 5 3.99 -16.70 -11.10
N SER A 6 3.99 -16.76 -9.76
CA SER A 6 3.23 -15.82 -8.93
C SER A 6 3.71 -14.38 -9.14
N GLU A 7 5.02 -14.19 -9.21
CA GLU A 7 5.61 -12.87 -9.38
C GLU A 7 5.38 -12.30 -10.79
N ALA A 8 5.47 -13.13 -11.84
CA ALA A 8 5.09 -12.71 -13.19
C ALA A 8 3.61 -12.31 -13.27
N LYS A 9 2.71 -13.05 -12.60
CA LYS A 9 1.28 -12.68 -12.50
C LYS A 9 1.06 -11.37 -11.74
N ARG A 10 1.83 -11.10 -10.68
CA ARG A 10 1.81 -9.81 -9.97
C ARG A 10 2.20 -8.68 -10.92
N TRP A 11 3.32 -8.84 -11.63
CA TRP A 11 3.80 -7.86 -12.59
C TRP A 11 2.78 -7.57 -13.69
N ASP A 12 2.18 -8.62 -14.27
CA ASP A 12 1.09 -8.49 -15.24
C ASP A 12 -0.08 -7.69 -14.67
N ALA A 13 -0.60 -8.11 -13.50
CA ALA A 13 -1.74 -7.46 -12.88
C ALA A 13 -1.49 -5.97 -12.64
N LYS A 14 -0.28 -5.59 -12.23
CA LYS A 14 0.12 -4.20 -12.03
C LYS A 14 0.15 -3.41 -13.35
N HIS A 15 0.73 -3.97 -14.40
CA HIS A 15 0.93 -3.28 -15.68
C HIS A 15 -0.27 -3.36 -16.63
N LEU A 16 -1.25 -4.22 -16.38
CA LEU A 16 -2.52 -4.22 -17.13
C LEU A 16 -3.25 -2.87 -17.01
N GLU A 17 -3.15 -2.24 -15.84
CA GLU A 17 -3.72 -0.93 -15.56
C GLU A 17 -3.05 0.20 -16.38
N MET A 18 -1.88 -0.05 -16.99
CA MET A 18 -1.21 0.91 -17.88
C MET A 18 -2.03 1.23 -19.14
N PHE A 19 -2.85 0.29 -19.60
CA PHE A 19 -3.56 0.39 -20.87
C PHE A 19 -4.97 0.92 -20.67
N VAL A 20 -5.34 1.95 -21.44
CA VAL A 20 -6.73 2.43 -21.52
C VAL A 20 -7.56 1.41 -22.33
N GLU A 21 -8.75 1.03 -21.85
CA GLU A 21 -9.67 0.24 -22.66
C GLU A 21 -10.23 1.09 -23.81
N PRO A 22 -10.10 0.68 -25.07
CA PRO A 22 -10.74 1.39 -26.15
C PRO A 22 -12.26 1.25 -26.00
N SER A 23 -12.97 2.38 -25.94
CA SER A 23 -14.41 2.45 -25.71
C SER A 23 -15.28 1.79 -26.79
N LYS A 24 -14.70 1.40 -27.93
CA LYS A 24 -15.25 0.53 -28.99
C LYS A 24 -14.19 0.35 -30.08
N SER A 25 -13.54 -0.80 -30.19
CA SER A 25 -12.73 -1.15 -31.38
C SER A 25 -13.30 -2.39 -32.06
N ARG A 26 -13.57 -2.29 -33.38
CA ARG A 26 -14.00 -3.39 -34.26
C ARG A 26 -12.85 -4.29 -34.72
N ARG A 27 -11.60 -4.01 -34.34
CA ARG A 27 -10.44 -4.87 -34.66
C ARG A 27 -10.03 -5.66 -33.43
N ARG A 28 -9.76 -6.96 -33.62
CA ARG A 28 -9.06 -7.82 -32.64
C ARG A 28 -7.67 -7.23 -32.39
N ALA A 29 -7.59 -6.25 -31.50
CA ALA A 29 -6.34 -5.92 -30.84
C ALA A 29 -5.96 -7.12 -29.98
N LEU A 30 -4.67 -7.46 -29.93
CA LEU A 30 -4.16 -8.44 -28.98
C LEU A 30 -4.67 -8.06 -27.57
N PRO A 31 -5.21 -9.01 -26.79
CA PRO A 31 -5.52 -8.78 -25.40
C PRO A 31 -4.34 -8.10 -24.69
N LYS A 32 -4.61 -7.10 -23.85
CA LYS A 32 -3.58 -6.33 -23.11
C LYS A 32 -2.57 -7.24 -22.39
N SER A 33 -3.05 -8.37 -21.88
CA SER A 33 -2.26 -9.41 -21.23
C SER A 33 -1.29 -10.12 -22.18
N GLU A 34 -1.65 -10.30 -23.45
CA GLU A 34 -0.76 -10.90 -24.46
C GLU A 34 0.37 -9.96 -24.84
N LEU A 35 0.11 -8.65 -24.84
CA LEU A 35 1.15 -7.65 -25.06
C LEU A 35 2.18 -7.63 -23.92
N LEU A 36 1.74 -7.75 -22.67
CA LEU A 36 2.67 -7.80 -21.53
C LEU A 36 3.52 -9.06 -21.53
N ARG A 37 2.97 -10.19 -21.99
CA ARG A 37 3.69 -11.46 -22.11
C ARG A 37 4.88 -11.41 -23.05
N THR A 38 4.91 -10.50 -24.03
CA THR A 38 6.08 -10.36 -24.91
C THR A 38 7.32 -9.88 -24.16
N PHE A 39 7.16 -9.30 -22.96
CA PHE A 39 8.26 -8.78 -22.16
C PHE A 39 8.80 -9.78 -21.12
N TYR A 40 8.26 -11.00 -21.05
CA TYR A 40 8.63 -11.96 -20.00
C TYR A 40 10.11 -12.37 -20.02
N SER A 41 10.72 -12.46 -21.20
CA SER A 41 12.16 -12.74 -21.35
C SER A 41 13.04 -11.59 -20.87
N GLU A 42 12.48 -10.38 -20.81
CA GLU A 42 13.18 -9.14 -20.52
C GLU A 42 12.99 -8.67 -19.07
N LEU A 43 12.28 -9.46 -18.25
CA LEU A 43 12.06 -9.15 -16.84
C LEU A 43 13.36 -9.26 -16.05
N ILE A 44 13.71 -8.18 -15.33
CA ILE A 44 14.89 -8.14 -14.49
C ILE A 44 14.51 -8.55 -13.07
N TRP A 45 15.20 -9.55 -12.55
CA TRP A 45 15.01 -10.06 -11.19
C TRP A 45 15.98 -9.41 -10.21
N LYS A 46 15.55 -9.20 -8.97
CA LYS A 46 16.45 -8.77 -7.89
C LYS A 46 17.45 -9.88 -7.58
N ARG A 47 18.68 -9.51 -7.20
CA ARG A 47 19.80 -10.45 -7.04
C ARG A 47 19.55 -11.54 -5.99
N ASP A 48 18.85 -11.20 -4.90
CA ASP A 48 18.68 -12.08 -3.73
C ASP A 48 17.21 -12.41 -3.43
N SER A 49 16.30 -12.19 -4.39
CA SER A 49 14.89 -12.53 -4.20
C SER A 49 14.21 -12.95 -5.50
N CYS A 50 13.15 -13.77 -5.39
CA CYS A 50 12.27 -14.11 -6.52
C CYS A 50 11.25 -12.97 -6.77
N GLU A 51 11.71 -11.72 -6.74
CA GLU A 51 10.91 -10.53 -7.02
C GLU A 51 11.45 -9.85 -8.28
N ILE A 52 10.53 -9.35 -9.12
CA ILE A 52 10.90 -8.55 -10.27
C ILE A 52 11.31 -7.16 -9.78
N ASP A 53 12.43 -6.66 -10.28
CA ASP A 53 12.79 -5.26 -10.16
C ASP A 53 12.01 -4.46 -11.20
N ASP A 54 10.85 -3.97 -10.78
CA ASP A 54 9.92 -3.19 -11.60
C ASP A 54 10.60 -1.98 -12.28
N VAL A 55 11.50 -1.29 -11.56
CA VAL A 55 12.17 -0.07 -12.05
C VAL A 55 13.28 -0.41 -13.04
N ALA A 56 14.10 -1.42 -12.72
CA ALA A 56 15.13 -1.89 -13.63
C ALA A 56 14.51 -2.45 -14.91
N THR A 57 13.47 -3.28 -14.76
CA THR A 57 12.69 -3.85 -15.89
C THR A 57 12.13 -2.73 -16.77
N CYS A 58 11.45 -1.74 -16.19
CA CYS A 58 10.95 -0.58 -16.94
C CYS A 58 12.06 0.14 -17.70
N SER A 59 13.20 0.39 -17.05
CA SER A 59 14.35 1.07 -17.66
C SER A 59 14.95 0.28 -18.83
N HIS A 60 15.03 -1.05 -18.69
CA HIS A 60 15.48 -1.97 -19.72
C HIS A 60 14.51 -1.97 -20.91
N LEU A 61 13.22 -2.20 -20.66
CA LEU A 61 12.18 -2.20 -21.70
C LEU A 61 12.12 -0.91 -22.49
N ILE A 62 12.25 0.26 -21.84
CA ILE A 62 12.30 1.56 -22.54
C ILE A 62 13.48 1.63 -23.50
N LYS A 63 14.64 1.08 -23.10
CA LYS A 63 15.91 1.17 -23.83
C LYS A 63 15.98 0.17 -24.99
N THR A 64 15.48 -1.05 -24.80
CA THR A 64 15.59 -2.15 -25.77
C THR A 64 14.31 -2.31 -26.57
N GLU A 65 13.26 -2.83 -25.95
CA GLU A 65 12.04 -3.30 -26.63
C GLU A 65 11.18 -2.16 -27.16
N CYS A 66 11.08 -1.08 -26.40
CA CYS A 66 10.19 0.03 -26.73
C CYS A 66 10.85 1.08 -27.61
N LYS A 67 12.08 0.88 -28.12
CA LYS A 67 12.87 1.92 -28.82
C LYS A 67 12.10 2.63 -29.94
N ASN A 68 11.29 1.87 -30.69
CA ASN A 68 10.48 2.36 -31.80
C ASN A 68 8.99 2.56 -31.44
N TRP A 69 8.65 2.54 -30.15
CA TRP A 69 7.29 2.71 -29.65
C TRP A 69 7.19 3.89 -28.66
N PRO A 70 7.09 5.13 -29.17
CA PRO A 70 7.11 6.33 -28.34
C PRO A 70 6.01 6.37 -27.28
N LEU A 71 4.80 5.90 -27.61
CA LEU A 71 3.70 5.85 -26.65
C LEU A 71 4.01 4.93 -25.47
N MET A 72 4.53 3.72 -25.72
CA MET A 72 4.88 2.78 -24.64
C MET A 72 6.01 3.32 -23.76
N GLN A 73 7.02 3.95 -24.36
CA GLN A 73 8.07 4.64 -23.61
C GLN A 73 7.49 5.73 -22.71
N PHE A 74 6.56 6.54 -23.23
CA PHE A 74 5.88 7.57 -22.46
C PHE A 74 5.07 6.98 -21.30
N GLN A 75 4.29 5.93 -21.55
CA GLN A 75 3.47 5.27 -20.53
C GLN A 75 4.32 4.71 -19.38
N PHE A 76 5.39 3.99 -19.68
CA PHE A 76 6.32 3.49 -18.67
C PHE A 76 7.02 4.63 -17.93
N ALA A 77 7.48 5.67 -18.63
CA ALA A 77 8.12 6.81 -18.00
C ALA A 77 7.19 7.50 -17.01
N CYS A 78 5.92 7.71 -17.39
CA CYS A 78 4.89 8.30 -16.55
C CYS A 78 4.59 7.47 -15.29
N LEU A 79 4.44 6.14 -15.41
CA LEU A 79 4.14 5.26 -14.29
C LEU A 79 5.29 5.14 -13.28
N TYR A 80 6.53 5.23 -13.77
CA TYR A 80 7.74 5.13 -12.95
C TYR A 80 8.39 6.48 -12.65
N ALA A 81 7.70 7.58 -12.95
CA ALA A 81 8.16 8.96 -12.74
C ALA A 81 9.59 9.23 -13.24
N LYS A 82 9.92 8.72 -14.43
CA LYS A 82 11.20 8.99 -15.11
C LYS A 82 11.23 10.40 -15.71
N THR A 83 11.36 11.39 -14.83
CA THR A 83 11.28 12.82 -15.17
C THR A 83 12.31 13.23 -16.23
N GLU A 84 13.48 12.60 -16.22
CA GLU A 84 14.53 12.79 -17.23
C GLU A 84 14.06 12.45 -18.65
N LEU A 85 13.16 11.47 -18.78
CA LEU A 85 12.62 11.03 -20.06
C LEU A 85 11.36 11.83 -20.42
N ILE A 86 10.53 12.16 -19.43
CA ILE A 86 9.29 12.91 -19.61
C ILE A 86 9.57 14.35 -20.05
N TYR A 87 10.61 14.98 -19.51
CA TYR A 87 10.99 16.37 -19.83
C TYR A 87 11.95 16.50 -21.02
N ASP A 88 12.25 15.41 -21.72
CA ASP A 88 13.02 15.46 -22.95
C ASP A 88 12.13 15.94 -24.11
N ASP A 89 12.20 17.25 -24.40
CA ASP A 89 11.43 17.89 -25.48
C ASP A 89 11.77 17.34 -26.88
N TRP A 90 12.95 16.75 -27.07
CA TRP A 90 13.33 16.12 -28.34
C TRP A 90 12.62 14.78 -28.52
N LYS A 91 12.41 14.07 -27.41
CA LYS A 91 11.74 12.78 -27.37
C LYS A 91 10.22 12.92 -27.32
N PHE A 92 9.69 13.89 -26.57
CA PHE A 92 8.26 14.13 -26.42
C PHE A 92 7.88 15.57 -26.74
N ASP A 93 8.05 15.93 -28.01
CA ASP A 93 7.62 17.24 -28.51
C ASP A 93 6.11 17.49 -28.34
N ASN A 94 5.70 18.76 -28.46
CA ASN A 94 4.31 19.19 -28.33
C ASN A 94 3.34 18.46 -29.27
N TYR A 95 3.79 18.07 -30.47
CA TYR A 95 2.96 17.36 -31.43
C TYR A 95 2.68 15.92 -30.95
N ARG A 96 3.71 15.19 -30.51
CA ARG A 96 3.60 13.86 -29.92
C ARG A 96 2.72 13.86 -28.68
N LEU A 97 2.93 14.83 -27.78
CA LEU A 97 2.11 14.96 -26.57
C LEU A 97 0.63 15.21 -26.89
N SER A 98 0.33 16.00 -27.93
CA SER A 98 -1.04 16.20 -28.42
C SER A 98 -1.66 14.90 -28.97
N CYS A 99 -0.88 14.10 -29.70
CA CYS A 99 -1.30 12.78 -30.15
C CYS A 99 -1.54 11.81 -29.00
N PHE A 100 -0.66 11.77 -28.00
CA PHE A 100 -0.81 10.92 -26.81
C PHE A 100 -2.05 11.30 -26.01
N ARG A 101 -2.33 12.60 -25.85
CA ARG A 101 -3.55 13.09 -25.17
C ARG A 101 -4.83 12.53 -25.78
N LYS A 102 -4.89 12.39 -27.11
CA LYS A 102 -6.06 11.79 -27.79
C LYS A 102 -6.19 10.28 -27.58
N GLN A 103 -5.08 9.59 -27.30
CA GLN A 103 -5.05 8.11 -27.21
C GLN A 103 -5.19 7.62 -25.77
N VAL A 104 -4.56 8.31 -24.82
CA VAL A 104 -4.43 7.84 -23.44
C VAL A 104 -4.78 8.92 -22.40
N GLY A 105 -5.25 10.09 -22.83
CA GLY A 105 -5.53 11.23 -21.96
C GLY A 105 -6.64 11.02 -20.92
N ASP A 106 -7.45 9.97 -21.05
CA ASP A 106 -8.48 9.62 -20.06
C ASP A 106 -7.90 8.89 -18.83
N HIS A 107 -6.67 8.38 -18.94
CA HIS A 107 -6.01 7.70 -17.83
C HIS A 107 -5.48 8.71 -16.80
N PRO A 108 -5.71 8.53 -15.49
CA PRO A 108 -5.36 9.53 -14.47
C PRO A 108 -3.87 9.89 -14.44
N VAL A 109 -2.99 8.91 -14.70
CA VAL A 109 -1.54 9.15 -14.73
C VAL A 109 -1.12 9.96 -15.96
N TYR A 110 -1.64 9.65 -17.15
CA TYR A 110 -1.21 10.34 -18.37
C TYR A 110 -1.85 11.71 -18.45
N ASP A 111 -3.10 11.85 -18.03
CA ASP A 111 -3.77 13.14 -17.89
C ASP A 111 -2.99 14.09 -16.97
N PHE A 112 -2.51 13.57 -15.84
CA PHE A 112 -1.64 14.31 -14.91
C PHE A 112 -0.38 14.83 -15.62
N TRP A 113 0.43 13.94 -16.22
CA TRP A 113 1.69 14.34 -16.85
C TRP A 113 1.46 15.25 -18.06
N LEU A 114 0.50 14.93 -18.92
CA LEU A 114 0.17 15.72 -20.11
C LEU A 114 -0.37 17.11 -19.75
N THR A 115 -1.13 17.24 -18.66
CA THR A 115 -1.60 18.55 -18.19
C THR A 115 -0.47 19.33 -17.53
N MET A 116 0.33 18.68 -16.69
CA MET A 116 1.45 19.31 -16.01
C MET A 116 2.48 19.84 -17.01
N MET A 117 2.86 19.04 -18.02
CA MET A 117 3.80 19.47 -19.07
C MET A 117 3.27 20.64 -19.92
N ALA A 118 1.95 20.74 -20.10
CA ALA A 118 1.33 21.86 -20.81
C ALA A 118 1.19 23.14 -19.95
N THR A 119 1.47 23.05 -18.64
CA THR A 119 1.35 24.18 -17.71
C THR A 119 2.64 25.00 -17.70
N ILE A 120 2.54 26.33 -17.81
CA ILE A 120 3.70 27.24 -17.89
C ILE A 120 4.57 27.19 -16.62
N ASN A 121 3.95 27.06 -15.44
CA ASN A 121 4.64 26.91 -14.14
C ASN A 121 4.40 25.51 -13.57
N LYS A 122 5.08 24.52 -14.16
CA LYS A 122 4.88 23.07 -13.98
C LYS A 122 4.86 22.62 -12.52
N ASP A 123 5.69 23.19 -11.64
CA ASP A 123 5.88 22.64 -10.28
C ASP A 123 5.19 23.44 -9.16
N ARG A 124 5.13 24.79 -9.24
CA ARG A 124 4.57 25.60 -8.14
C ARG A 124 3.05 25.76 -8.17
N LEU A 125 2.46 25.89 -9.36
CA LEU A 125 1.02 26.16 -9.50
C LEU A 125 0.19 24.89 -9.65
N PHE A 126 0.76 23.85 -10.27
CA PHE A 126 0.01 22.64 -10.60
C PHE A 126 -0.37 21.82 -9.37
N PHE A 127 0.57 21.67 -8.43
CA PHE A 127 0.35 20.96 -7.15
C PHE A 127 -0.50 21.76 -6.17
N GLY A 128 -0.70 23.06 -6.43
CA GLY A 128 -1.66 23.88 -5.72
C GLY A 128 -1.21 24.28 -4.32
N ALA A 129 0.08 24.57 -4.10
CA ALA A 129 0.64 24.93 -2.78
C ALA A 129 -0.11 26.07 -2.05
N THR A 130 -0.86 26.92 -2.78
CA THR A 130 -1.68 28.01 -2.23
C THR A 130 -3.17 27.69 -2.12
N ARG A 131 -3.60 26.50 -2.56
CA ARG A 131 -5.00 26.07 -2.57
C ARG A 131 -5.30 25.25 -1.32
N ARG A 132 -6.53 25.39 -0.82
CA ARG A 132 -7.03 24.58 0.30
C ARG A 132 -7.08 23.09 0.01
N PHE A 133 -7.26 22.71 -1.27
CA PHE A 133 -7.30 21.33 -1.71
C PHE A 133 -6.30 21.10 -2.84
N PRO A 134 -5.70 19.90 -2.92
CA PRO A 134 -4.82 19.55 -4.01
C PRO A 134 -5.59 19.58 -5.34
N ASN A 135 -4.86 19.81 -6.43
CA ASN A 135 -5.43 19.71 -7.77
C ASN A 135 -6.02 18.30 -8.01
N GLN A 136 -7.23 18.24 -8.58
CA GLN A 136 -7.93 16.99 -8.83
C GLN A 136 -7.09 15.98 -9.62
N LYS A 137 -6.32 16.43 -10.61
CA LYS A 137 -5.45 15.54 -11.41
C LYS A 137 -4.32 14.96 -10.58
N VAL A 138 -3.76 15.76 -9.65
CA VAL A 138 -2.75 15.30 -8.69
C VAL A 138 -3.35 14.25 -7.76
N ALA A 139 -4.53 14.52 -7.20
CA ALA A 139 -5.24 13.59 -6.32
C ALA A 139 -5.55 12.26 -7.03
N GLN A 140 -6.11 12.30 -8.24
CA GLN A 140 -6.44 11.11 -9.02
C GLN A 140 -5.20 10.29 -9.39
N CYS A 141 -4.13 10.95 -9.81
CA CYS A 141 -2.86 10.30 -10.13
C CYS A 141 -2.24 9.65 -8.89
N PHE A 142 -2.22 10.35 -7.75
CA PHE A 142 -1.72 9.84 -6.48
C PHE A 142 -2.50 8.59 -6.02
N LEU A 143 -3.84 8.68 -5.99
CA LEU A 143 -4.71 7.57 -5.58
C LEU A 143 -4.55 6.36 -6.49
N PHE A 144 -4.40 6.57 -7.80
CA PHE A 144 -4.09 5.49 -8.74
C PHE A 144 -2.72 4.86 -8.45
N ALA A 145 -1.69 5.70 -8.29
CA ALA A 145 -0.32 5.25 -8.12
C ALA A 145 -0.15 4.41 -6.85
N ILE A 146 -0.68 4.89 -5.72
CA ILE A 146 -0.57 4.18 -4.45
C ILE A 146 -1.40 2.89 -4.44
N LYS A 147 -2.59 2.90 -5.05
CA LYS A 147 -3.44 1.71 -5.16
C LYS A 147 -2.78 0.58 -5.94
N ASN A 148 -2.03 0.92 -6.98
CA ASN A 148 -1.41 -0.02 -7.91
C ASN A 148 0.09 -0.24 -7.65
N GLY A 149 0.65 0.31 -6.57
CA GLY A 149 2.04 0.06 -6.17
C GLY A 149 3.10 0.73 -7.05
N TYR A 150 2.79 1.88 -7.67
CA TYR A 150 3.74 2.70 -8.42
C TYR A 150 4.50 3.65 -7.50
N TYR A 151 5.39 3.08 -6.69
CA TYR A 151 6.08 3.77 -5.60
C TYR A 151 6.83 5.04 -6.04
N GLN A 152 7.56 4.99 -7.16
CA GLN A 152 8.34 6.13 -7.65
C GLN A 152 7.44 7.34 -7.97
N LEU A 153 6.25 7.07 -8.53
CA LEU A 153 5.26 8.10 -8.82
C LEU A 153 4.59 8.64 -7.55
N VAL A 154 4.32 7.76 -6.58
CA VAL A 154 3.83 8.16 -5.25
C VAL A 154 4.84 9.10 -4.58
N GLU A 155 6.12 8.72 -4.53
CA GLU A 155 7.18 9.50 -3.90
C GLU A 155 7.38 10.85 -4.62
N TYR A 156 7.39 10.86 -5.95
CA TYR A 156 7.46 12.08 -6.75
C TYR A 156 6.33 13.05 -6.39
N ILE A 157 5.09 12.59 -6.37
CA ILE A 157 3.93 13.43 -6.02
C ILE A 157 4.01 13.86 -4.55
N TRP A 158 4.27 12.94 -3.64
CA TRP A 158 4.31 13.19 -2.20
C TRP A 158 5.29 14.31 -1.83
N ASN A 159 6.46 14.33 -2.45
CA ASN A 159 7.50 15.33 -2.18
C ASN A 159 7.12 16.75 -2.64
N GLN A 160 6.15 16.89 -3.55
CA GLN A 160 5.67 18.17 -4.06
C GLN A 160 4.45 18.72 -3.31
N LEU A 161 3.82 17.90 -2.46
CA LEU A 161 2.64 18.28 -1.68
C LEU A 161 3.00 18.99 -0.37
N THR A 162 2.12 19.88 0.09
CA THR A 162 2.16 20.41 1.45
C THR A 162 1.70 19.35 2.46
N ASP A 163 2.02 19.53 3.74
CA ASP A 163 1.64 18.59 4.78
C ASP A 163 0.12 18.42 4.92
N GLU A 164 -0.65 19.51 4.75
CA GLU A 164 -2.12 19.46 4.71
C GLU A 164 -2.65 18.59 3.55
N HIS A 165 -2.05 18.70 2.36
CA HIS A 165 -2.45 17.90 1.21
C HIS A 165 -2.01 16.44 1.34
N ARG A 166 -0.82 16.20 1.93
CA ARG A 166 -0.32 14.86 2.24
C ARG A 166 -1.24 14.13 3.21
N GLU A 167 -1.63 14.79 4.30
CA GLU A 167 -2.55 14.22 5.28
C GLU A 167 -3.91 13.91 4.64
N SER A 168 -4.52 14.89 3.96
CA SER A 168 -5.84 14.72 3.36
C SER A 168 -5.88 13.61 2.30
N LEU A 169 -4.93 13.59 1.37
CA LEU A 169 -4.87 12.54 0.32
C LEU A 169 -4.49 11.18 0.89
N GLY A 170 -3.48 11.13 1.77
CA GLY A 170 -3.03 9.87 2.34
C GLY A 170 -4.11 9.23 3.21
N MET A 171 -4.86 10.00 4.02
CA MET A 171 -5.94 9.48 4.86
C MET A 171 -7.09 8.87 4.06
N ILE A 172 -7.41 9.42 2.88
CA ILE A 172 -8.47 8.87 2.01
C ILE A 172 -8.16 7.42 1.64
N GLU A 173 -6.92 7.11 1.25
CA GLU A 173 -6.56 5.77 0.78
C GLU A 173 -6.04 4.86 1.89
N TRP A 174 -5.57 5.42 3.01
CA TRP A 174 -5.04 4.65 4.14
C TRP A 174 -5.99 3.56 4.62
N ARG A 175 -7.26 3.90 4.86
CA ARG A 175 -8.27 2.91 5.31
C ARG A 175 -8.50 1.82 4.27
N ASN A 176 -8.60 2.19 2.99
CA ASN A 176 -8.82 1.24 1.89
C ASN A 176 -7.64 0.27 1.74
N MET A 177 -6.42 0.77 1.90
CA MET A 177 -5.21 -0.05 1.84
C MET A 177 -5.15 -1.04 2.99
N CYS A 178 -5.53 -0.64 4.21
CA CYS A 178 -5.64 -1.56 5.35
C CYS A 178 -6.67 -2.67 5.09
N TYR A 179 -7.79 -2.38 4.41
CA TYR A 179 -8.76 -3.42 4.04
C TYR A 179 -8.24 -4.37 2.96
N ARG A 180 -7.55 -3.85 1.93
CA ARG A 180 -7.02 -4.68 0.84
C ARG A 180 -5.81 -5.53 1.26
N ALA A 181 -4.91 -4.94 2.05
CA ALA A 181 -3.71 -5.59 2.60
C ALA A 181 -2.87 -6.35 1.56
N ARG A 182 -2.62 -5.74 0.39
CA ARG A 182 -1.90 -6.39 -0.73
C ARG A 182 -0.48 -5.89 -0.95
N ASP A 183 -0.26 -4.57 -0.84
CA ASP A 183 1.03 -3.95 -1.11
C ASP A 183 1.68 -3.48 0.18
N GLY A 184 2.66 -4.26 0.65
CA GLY A 184 3.36 -3.99 1.91
C GLY A 184 4.21 -2.73 1.85
N GLN A 185 4.82 -2.43 0.69
CA GLN A 185 5.66 -1.24 0.54
C GLN A 185 4.82 0.03 0.57
N ALA A 186 3.70 0.04 -0.16
CA ALA A 186 2.77 1.16 -0.17
C ALA A 186 2.16 1.40 1.23
N ILE A 187 1.79 0.33 1.95
CA ILE A 187 1.30 0.43 3.34
C ILE A 187 2.37 1.00 4.26
N SER A 188 3.61 0.49 4.20
CA SER A 188 4.69 0.97 5.04
C SER A 188 5.03 2.44 4.77
N PHE A 189 5.01 2.86 3.50
CA PHE A 189 5.21 4.24 3.11
C PHE A 189 4.14 5.17 3.71
N LEU A 190 2.85 4.90 3.43
CA LEU A 190 1.78 5.73 3.96
C LEU A 190 1.72 5.71 5.48
N CYS A 191 1.88 4.54 6.09
CA CYS A 191 1.84 4.42 7.54
C CYS A 191 2.92 5.28 8.20
N LYS A 192 4.15 5.24 7.69
CA LYS A 192 5.26 6.04 8.23
C LYS A 192 4.93 7.53 8.15
N HIS A 193 4.62 8.02 6.96
CA HIS A 193 4.42 9.45 6.75
C HIS A 193 3.13 9.99 7.37
N LEU A 194 2.03 9.24 7.36
CA LEU A 194 0.81 9.66 8.03
C LEU A 194 0.94 9.65 9.55
N CYS A 195 1.75 8.75 10.13
CA CYS A 195 2.03 8.79 11.56
C CYS A 195 2.98 9.92 11.97
N GLU A 196 3.84 10.39 11.08
CA GLU A 196 4.63 11.61 11.28
C GLU A 196 3.73 12.85 11.31
N LEU A 197 2.69 12.90 10.46
CA LEU A 197 1.75 14.02 10.38
C LEU A 197 0.65 13.98 11.47
N ASN A 198 -0.08 12.87 11.56
CA ASN A 198 -1.22 12.70 12.46
C ASN A 198 -1.34 11.24 12.94
N PRO A 199 -0.63 10.86 14.00
CA PRO A 199 -0.63 9.49 14.50
C PRO A 199 -1.98 9.07 15.12
N VAL A 200 -2.78 10.02 15.61
CA VAL A 200 -4.10 9.74 16.19
C VAL A 200 -5.11 9.41 15.09
N GLY A 201 -5.23 10.28 14.08
CA GLY A 201 -6.10 10.06 12.93
C GLY A 201 -5.73 8.79 12.16
N THR A 202 -4.43 8.51 12.01
CA THR A 202 -3.94 7.30 11.34
C THR A 202 -4.38 6.04 12.09
N CYS A 203 -4.32 6.06 13.43
CA CYS A 203 -4.78 4.96 14.27
C CYS A 203 -6.30 4.77 14.19
N LEU A 204 -7.07 5.85 14.27
CA LEU A 204 -8.54 5.78 14.20
C LEU A 204 -9.02 5.18 12.86
N ASN A 205 -8.42 5.61 11.75
CA ASN A 205 -8.77 5.08 10.41
C ASN A 205 -8.30 3.64 10.19
N ALA A 206 -7.20 3.22 10.83
CA ALA A 206 -6.71 1.84 10.76
C ALA A 206 -7.48 0.89 11.69
N TRP A 207 -8.04 1.39 12.80
CA TRP A 207 -8.63 0.55 13.85
C TRP A 207 -9.66 -0.44 13.31
N GLN A 208 -10.64 0.03 12.53
CA GLN A 208 -11.72 -0.82 12.02
C GLN A 208 -11.18 -1.97 11.14
N PRO A 209 -10.35 -1.74 10.11
CA PRO A 209 -9.72 -2.82 9.35
C PRO A 209 -8.98 -3.88 10.20
N PHE A 210 -8.25 -3.45 11.23
CA PHE A 210 -7.53 -4.35 12.13
C PHE A 210 -8.50 -5.14 13.02
N PHE A 211 -9.49 -4.47 13.59
CA PHE A 211 -10.48 -5.07 14.45
C PHE A 211 -11.36 -6.05 13.68
N ASP A 212 -11.87 -5.68 12.50
CA ASP A 212 -12.64 -6.57 11.62
C ASP A 212 -11.84 -7.85 11.30
N SER A 213 -10.58 -7.67 10.88
CA SER A 213 -9.70 -8.80 10.58
C SER A 213 -9.49 -9.71 11.79
N PHE A 214 -9.45 -9.15 13.00
CA PHE A 214 -9.34 -9.91 14.24
C PHE A 214 -10.67 -10.58 14.63
N GLN A 215 -11.82 -9.90 14.51
CA GLN A 215 -13.13 -10.44 14.84
C GLN A 215 -13.46 -11.69 14.01
N HIS A 216 -13.11 -11.70 12.73
CA HIS A 216 -13.24 -12.90 11.88
C HIS A 216 -12.40 -14.10 12.35
N LEU A 217 -11.35 -13.88 13.15
CA LEU A 217 -10.57 -14.99 13.73
C LEU A 217 -11.29 -15.68 14.87
N ILE A 218 -12.03 -14.91 15.68
CA ILE A 218 -12.54 -15.34 16.98
C ILE A 218 -14.04 -15.64 16.99
N HIS A 219 -14.83 -15.08 16.07
CA HIS A 219 -16.29 -15.17 16.10
C HIS A 219 -16.92 -15.96 14.95
N ASP A 220 -16.15 -16.33 13.93
CA ASP A 220 -16.70 -17.05 12.79
C ASP A 220 -16.60 -18.56 12.99
N GLU A 221 -17.46 -19.11 13.86
CA GLU A 221 -17.55 -20.55 14.15
C GLU A 221 -17.90 -21.40 12.90
N LYS A 222 -18.40 -20.76 11.83
CA LYS A 222 -18.75 -21.41 10.57
C LYS A 222 -17.65 -21.31 9.50
N SER A 223 -16.65 -20.47 9.71
CA SER A 223 -15.55 -20.30 8.76
C SER A 223 -14.65 -21.53 8.72
N ASP A 224 -14.32 -21.98 7.50
CA ASP A 224 -13.32 -23.03 7.33
C ASP A 224 -11.94 -22.54 7.82
N ASN A 225 -11.09 -23.47 8.25
CA ASN A 225 -9.73 -23.19 8.70
C ASN A 225 -8.93 -22.36 7.68
N LEU A 226 -9.24 -22.51 6.39
CA LEU A 226 -8.62 -21.72 5.32
C LEU A 226 -8.93 -20.22 5.45
N GLU A 227 -10.19 -19.86 5.70
CA GLU A 227 -10.64 -18.47 5.82
C GLU A 227 -10.07 -17.81 7.08
N ARG A 228 -10.11 -18.51 8.23
CA ARG A 228 -9.45 -18.05 9.47
C ARG A 228 -7.96 -17.79 9.26
N ASN A 229 -7.27 -18.66 8.52
CA ASN A 229 -5.86 -18.48 8.20
C ASN A 229 -5.61 -17.27 7.29
N GLN A 230 -6.54 -16.93 6.38
CA GLN A 230 -6.42 -15.72 5.55
C GLN A 230 -6.51 -14.44 6.40
N TYR A 231 -7.50 -14.36 7.30
CA TYR A 231 -7.63 -13.23 8.21
C TYR A 231 -6.44 -13.11 9.16
N ARG A 232 -5.86 -14.24 9.58
CA ARG A 232 -4.67 -14.27 10.44
C ARG A 232 -3.47 -13.70 9.71
N ARG A 233 -3.23 -14.20 8.48
CA ARG A 233 -2.16 -13.70 7.61
C ARG A 233 -2.33 -12.21 7.33
N LYS A 234 -3.56 -11.75 7.07
CA LYS A 234 -3.86 -10.34 6.87
C LYS A 234 -3.54 -9.50 8.11
N PHE A 235 -3.95 -9.93 9.30
CA PHE A 235 -3.66 -9.22 10.54
C PHE A 235 -2.14 -9.10 10.80
N ILE A 236 -1.42 -10.22 10.65
CA ILE A 236 0.04 -10.27 10.80
C ILE A 236 0.71 -9.37 9.76
N PHE A 237 0.26 -9.44 8.50
CA PHE A 237 0.77 -8.60 7.42
C PHE A 237 0.59 -7.11 7.72
N LEU A 238 -0.60 -6.70 8.15
CA LEU A 238 -0.88 -5.31 8.50
C LEU A 238 0.01 -4.84 9.65
N LEU A 239 0.12 -5.62 10.74
CA LEU A 239 1.03 -5.29 11.84
C LEU A 239 2.48 -5.16 11.36
N LYS A 240 2.98 -6.12 10.58
CA LYS A 240 4.34 -6.12 10.03
C LYS A 240 4.65 -4.86 9.22
N HIS A 241 3.69 -4.36 8.45
CA HIS A 241 3.90 -3.20 7.58
C HIS A 241 3.59 -1.85 8.23
N CYS A 242 3.01 -1.83 9.43
CA CYS A 242 2.81 -0.60 10.21
C CYS A 242 4.10 -0.16 10.93
N CYS A 243 4.26 1.15 11.13
CA CYS A 243 5.36 1.72 11.92
C CYS A 243 5.13 1.51 13.42
N GLN A 244 6.20 1.61 14.22
CA GLN A 244 6.14 1.37 15.67
C GLN A 244 5.14 2.29 16.39
N THR A 245 5.05 3.56 15.97
CA THR A 245 4.10 4.54 16.52
C THR A 245 2.66 4.07 16.36
N LEU A 246 2.31 3.53 15.19
CA LEU A 246 0.96 3.03 14.96
C LEU A 246 0.69 1.74 15.72
N ARG A 247 1.65 0.80 15.73
CA ARG A 247 1.48 -0.49 16.43
C ARG A 247 1.21 -0.29 17.91
N THR A 248 2.01 0.55 18.57
CA THR A 248 1.83 0.86 20.00
C THR A 248 0.47 1.51 20.28
N ARG A 249 0.02 2.44 19.42
CA ARG A 249 -1.30 3.09 19.54
C ARG A 249 -2.46 2.11 19.31
N LEU A 250 -2.36 1.25 18.30
CA LEU A 250 -3.38 0.23 18.00
C LEU A 250 -3.61 -0.70 19.19
N VAL A 251 -2.53 -1.13 19.87
CA VAL A 251 -2.66 -2.04 21.02
C VAL A 251 -3.37 -1.37 22.19
N LYS A 252 -3.13 -0.07 22.44
CA LYS A 252 -3.78 0.70 23.51
C LYS A 252 -5.22 1.11 23.19
N HIS A 253 -5.57 1.15 21.91
CA HIS A 253 -6.84 1.68 21.44
C HIS A 253 -8.04 0.94 22.06
N SER A 254 -9.13 1.66 22.28
CA SER A 254 -10.35 1.14 22.89
C SER A 254 -10.11 0.39 24.22
N HIS A 255 -9.23 0.91 25.08
CA HIS A 255 -8.87 0.30 26.37
C HIS A 255 -8.30 -1.12 26.23
N PHE A 256 -7.26 -1.27 25.40
CA PHE A 256 -6.57 -2.55 25.20
C PHE A 256 -7.48 -3.67 24.64
N ARG A 257 -8.47 -3.31 23.83
CA ARG A 257 -9.51 -4.25 23.39
C ARG A 257 -8.95 -5.45 22.63
N LEU A 258 -8.03 -5.24 21.69
CA LEU A 258 -7.46 -6.32 20.87
C LEU A 258 -6.75 -7.37 21.72
N ILE A 259 -5.91 -6.94 22.67
CA ILE A 259 -5.16 -7.87 23.52
C ILE A 259 -6.05 -8.56 24.55
N CYS A 260 -7.05 -7.85 25.10
CA CYS A 260 -8.05 -8.44 25.99
C CYS A 260 -8.89 -9.51 25.29
N ASP A 261 -9.34 -9.25 24.06
CA ASP A 261 -10.10 -10.25 23.29
C ASP A 261 -9.19 -11.41 22.87
N ALA A 262 -7.95 -11.16 22.45
CA ALA A 262 -6.99 -12.23 22.16
C ALA A 262 -6.75 -13.15 23.39
N PHE A 263 -6.72 -12.58 24.59
CA PHE A 263 -6.69 -13.34 25.84
C PHE A 263 -7.98 -14.14 26.05
N ARG A 264 -9.14 -13.48 25.95
CA ARG A 264 -10.46 -14.09 26.19
C ARG A 264 -10.74 -15.29 25.29
N TYR A 265 -10.36 -15.20 24.01
CA TYR A 265 -10.59 -16.24 23.01
C TYR A 265 -9.37 -17.18 22.82
N ASN A 266 -8.33 -17.04 23.65
CA ASN A 266 -7.12 -17.87 23.62
C ASN A 266 -6.39 -17.89 22.26
N GLU A 267 -6.35 -16.74 21.57
CA GLU A 267 -5.59 -16.54 20.33
C GLU A 267 -4.11 -16.27 20.62
N GLN A 268 -3.36 -17.34 20.93
CA GLN A 268 -2.02 -17.24 21.52
C GLN A 268 -0.99 -16.50 20.66
N GLU A 269 -1.02 -16.73 19.35
CA GLU A 269 -0.10 -16.11 18.40
C GLU A 269 -0.36 -14.61 18.29
N ILE A 270 -1.63 -14.21 18.14
CA ILE A 270 -2.01 -12.80 18.08
C ILE A 270 -1.72 -12.11 19.42
N PHE A 271 -2.01 -12.77 20.53
CA PHE A 271 -1.70 -12.23 21.86
C PHE A 271 -0.20 -11.96 22.04
N SER A 272 0.65 -12.90 21.63
CA SER A 272 2.11 -12.73 21.71
C SER A 272 2.60 -11.61 20.79
N LEU A 273 2.08 -11.55 19.56
CA LEU A 273 2.42 -10.51 18.60
C LEU A 273 2.01 -9.11 19.09
N LEU A 274 0.84 -8.97 19.73
CA LEU A 274 0.41 -7.70 20.32
C LEU A 274 1.32 -7.28 21.48
N LEU A 275 1.71 -8.23 22.34
CA LEU A 275 2.62 -7.99 23.47
C LEU A 275 4.01 -7.50 23.05
N GLU A 276 4.52 -7.95 21.91
CA GLU A 276 5.80 -7.48 21.36
C GLU A 276 5.81 -5.99 21.05
N ASN A 277 4.62 -5.41 20.80
CA ASN A 277 4.44 -4.02 20.40
C ASN A 277 4.02 -3.09 21.55
N MET A 278 4.09 -3.55 22.80
CA MET A 278 3.72 -2.77 23.99
C MET A 278 4.95 -2.27 24.76
N SER A 279 4.85 -1.08 25.36
CA SER A 279 5.84 -0.63 26.35
C SER A 279 5.64 -1.32 27.70
N SER A 280 6.60 -1.20 28.60
CA SER A 280 6.50 -1.69 29.98
C SER A 280 5.28 -1.13 30.73
N GLU A 281 5.02 0.18 30.58
CA GLU A 281 3.85 0.87 31.15
C GLU A 281 2.52 0.34 30.60
N ASP A 282 2.47 0.07 29.29
CA ASP A 282 1.28 -0.47 28.64
C ASP A 282 0.98 -1.89 29.11
N ILE A 283 2.03 -2.71 29.26
CA ILE A 283 1.91 -4.09 29.76
C ILE A 283 1.34 -4.07 31.18
N ALA A 284 1.83 -3.18 32.05
CA ALA A 284 1.31 -3.02 33.39
C ALA A 284 -0.18 -2.63 33.39
N SER A 285 -0.55 -1.67 32.54
CA SER A 285 -1.94 -1.22 32.41
C SER A 285 -2.86 -2.31 31.87
N ALA A 286 -2.47 -2.99 30.79
CA ALA A 286 -3.26 -4.06 30.17
C ALA A 286 -3.42 -5.28 31.09
N ARG A 287 -2.44 -5.53 31.96
CA ARG A 287 -2.52 -6.60 32.96
C ARG A 287 -3.70 -6.43 33.90
N GLU A 288 -4.03 -5.22 34.32
CA GLU A 288 -5.19 -5.00 35.19
C GLU A 288 -6.49 -5.45 34.51
N TYR A 289 -6.64 -5.19 33.21
CA TYR A 289 -7.81 -5.64 32.45
C TYR A 289 -7.82 -7.15 32.26
N ILE A 290 -6.67 -7.75 31.95
CA ILE A 290 -6.53 -9.20 31.75
C ILE A 290 -6.77 -9.97 33.05
N ASP A 291 -6.24 -9.50 34.18
CA ASP A 291 -6.43 -10.11 35.50
C ASP A 291 -7.93 -10.13 35.87
N ARG A 292 -8.67 -9.04 35.61
CA ARG A 292 -10.14 -9.01 35.80
C ARG A 292 -10.88 -10.02 34.91
N ILE A 293 -10.43 -10.26 33.68
CA ILE A 293 -11.02 -11.26 32.78
C ILE A 293 -10.70 -12.67 33.28
N PHE A 294 -9.46 -12.91 33.69
CA PHE A 294 -8.99 -14.19 34.19
C PHE A 294 -9.70 -14.61 35.47
N ASP A 295 -9.87 -13.69 36.43
CA ASP A 295 -10.54 -13.96 37.70
C ASP A 295 -11.99 -14.41 37.52
N ARG A 296 -12.67 -13.90 36.47
CA ARG A 296 -14.04 -14.31 36.10
C ARG A 296 -14.09 -15.67 35.42
N ASN A 297 -13.07 -16.02 34.63
CA ASN A 297 -13.07 -17.19 33.73
C ASN A 297 -11.77 -18.02 33.90
N LYS A 298 -11.54 -18.55 35.10
CA LYS A 298 -10.34 -19.33 35.44
C LYS A 298 -10.20 -20.57 34.55
N THR A 299 -9.37 -20.47 33.52
CA THR A 299 -9.11 -21.53 32.55
C THR A 299 -7.62 -21.84 32.46
N ARG A 300 -7.27 -23.12 32.24
CA ARG A 300 -5.87 -23.58 32.12
C ARG A 300 -5.12 -22.93 30.95
N THR A 301 -5.84 -22.57 29.88
CA THR A 301 -5.29 -21.82 28.73
C THR A 301 -5.04 -20.36 29.06
N GLY A 302 -5.97 -19.70 29.79
CA GLY A 302 -5.78 -18.36 30.33
C GLY A 302 -4.55 -18.26 31.26
N ASP A 303 -4.30 -19.28 32.08
CA ASP A 303 -3.10 -19.37 32.93
C ASP A 303 -1.79 -19.34 32.14
N ARG A 304 -1.76 -19.91 30.93
CA ARG A 304 -0.57 -19.90 30.08
C ARG A 304 -0.32 -18.50 29.52
N LEU A 305 -1.35 -17.86 28.97
CA LEU A 305 -1.25 -16.50 28.41
C LEU A 305 -0.90 -15.47 29.48
N ARG A 306 -1.49 -15.60 30.67
CA ARG A 306 -1.19 -14.74 31.82
C ARG A 306 0.27 -14.88 32.25
N ARG A 307 0.81 -16.11 32.28
CA ARG A 307 2.25 -16.33 32.54
C ARG A 307 3.14 -15.69 31.47
N THR A 308 2.75 -15.74 30.19
CA THR A 308 3.48 -15.06 29.12
C THR A 308 3.51 -13.54 29.33
N LEU A 309 2.37 -12.94 29.68
CA LEU A 309 2.26 -11.51 30.02
C LEU A 309 3.18 -11.12 31.17
N ILE A 310 3.14 -11.87 32.29
CA ILE A 310 3.97 -11.60 33.47
C ILE A 310 5.46 -11.72 33.15
N ARG A 311 5.86 -12.75 32.38
CA ARG A 311 7.24 -12.89 31.91
C ARG A 311 7.66 -11.71 31.05
N ARG A 312 6.81 -11.27 30.12
CA ARG A 312 7.12 -10.12 29.26
C ARG A 312 7.33 -8.85 30.10
N GLN A 313 6.47 -8.60 31.09
CA GLN A 313 6.59 -7.48 32.03
C GLN A 313 7.97 -7.46 32.73
N GLN A 314 8.50 -8.62 33.10
CA GLN A 314 9.82 -8.73 33.75
C GLN A 314 10.99 -8.51 32.78
N THR A 315 10.80 -8.78 31.48
CA THR A 315 11.87 -8.68 30.45
C THR A 315 11.92 -7.35 29.71
N VAL A 316 10.89 -6.50 29.82
CA VAL A 316 10.80 -5.19 29.11
C VAL A 316 11.19 -4.03 30.04
N GLN A 317 11.84 -4.33 31.17
CA GLN A 317 12.31 -3.31 32.13
C GLN A 317 13.31 -2.33 31.50
#